data_AF-A0A9P6E1F2-F1
#
_entry.id   AF-A0A9P6E1F2-F1
#
_cell.length_a   1.000
_cell.length_b   1.000
_cell.length_c   1.000
_cell.angle_alpha   90.00
_cell.angle_beta   90.00
_cell.angle_gamma   90.00
#
_symmetry.space_group_name_H-M   'P 1'
#
loop_
_entity.id
_entity.type
_entity.pdbx_description
1 polymer ?
#
loop_
_entity_poly.entity_id
_entity_poly.type
_entity_poly.pdbx_seq_one_letter_code
_entity_poly.pdbx_strand_id
1 'polypeptide(L)'
;MDSITVHVQISGVYLPVLSIPVVECHRFAFKPLKWLRFLGYTIYGQEGHISLSPGADSVDYESAIEGGVHYFYVSPLPPRLLDTRCINDEISDADTTESRAEFLDHLVDRDGGCIVTNATPQYCDACHYYPRSKGSEYIQQLMLNRGDGDIDIDDINDVRIGLVLCNALHRKFEVGQVAFLKTPNFALSDNDIPPSPGRSAVL
;
A
#
# COMPACT_ATOMS: atom_id res chain seq x y z
N MET A 1 14.80 12.99 18.21
CA MET A 1 14.14 13.31 16.93
C MET A 1 12.66 13.31 17.21
N ASP A 2 11.97 14.40 16.88
CA ASP A 2 10.55 14.49 17.22
C ASP A 2 9.75 13.62 16.25
N SER A 3 8.88 12.79 16.83
CA SER A 3 7.99 11.89 16.11
C SER A 3 6.55 12.31 16.35
N ILE A 4 5.69 12.01 15.38
CA ILE A 4 4.24 12.07 15.54
C ILE A 4 3.71 10.69 15.92
N THR A 5 2.53 10.65 16.52
CA THR A 5 1.82 9.39 16.79
C THR A 5 0.49 9.36 16.09
N VAL A 6 0.23 8.29 15.32
CA VAL A 6 -1.05 8.07 14.65
C VAL A 6 -1.90 7.13 15.48
N HIS A 7 -3.15 7.51 15.69
CA HIS A 7 -4.16 6.73 16.39
C HIS A 7 -5.29 6.36 15.45
N VAL A 8 -5.80 5.14 15.58
CA VAL A 8 -6.99 4.65 14.86
C VAL A 8 -7.97 4.06 15.85
N GLN A 9 -9.26 4.12 15.53
CA GLN A 9 -10.29 3.54 16.37
C GLN A 9 -10.43 2.03 16.10
N ILE A 10 -10.22 1.21 17.13
CA ILE A 10 -10.41 -0.24 17.11
C ILE A 10 -11.31 -0.60 18.28
N SER A 11 -12.43 -1.28 18.01
CA SER A 11 -13.41 -1.67 19.03
C SER A 11 -13.87 -0.51 19.93
N GLY A 12 -14.05 0.67 19.34
CA GLY A 12 -14.52 1.87 20.03
C GLY A 12 -13.44 2.71 20.71
N VAL A 13 -12.19 2.23 20.82
CA VAL A 13 -11.09 2.91 21.49
C VAL A 13 -10.03 3.36 20.47
N TYR A 14 -9.48 4.56 20.65
CA TYR A 14 -8.34 5.01 19.84
C TYR A 14 -7.05 4.41 20.38
N LEU A 15 -6.35 3.65 19.54
CA LEU A 15 -5.08 3.01 19.86
C LEU A 15 -3.95 3.62 19.02
N PRO A 16 -2.75 3.84 19.59
CA PRO A 16 -1.58 4.24 18.82
C PRO A 16 -1.14 3.07 17.93
N VAL A 17 -1.02 3.32 16.63
CA VAL A 17 -0.62 2.29 15.64
C VAL A 17 0.72 2.56 14.99
N LEU A 18 1.15 3.83 14.91
CA LEU A 18 2.43 4.20 14.34
C LEU A 18 3.06 5.37 15.09
N SER A 19 4.38 5.33 15.22
CA SER A 19 5.21 6.46 15.59
C SER A 19 6.18 6.76 14.45
N ILE A 20 6.10 7.97 13.89
CA ILE A 20 6.81 8.32 12.65
C ILE A 20 7.66 9.56 12.91
N PRO A 21 8.98 9.51 12.66
CA PRO A 21 9.82 10.70 12.72
C PRO A 21 9.31 11.76 11.75
N VAL A 22 9.23 13.02 12.18
CA VAL A 22 8.76 14.13 11.34
C VAL A 22 9.53 14.24 10.02
N VAL A 23 10.84 13.95 10.05
CA VAL A 23 11.70 13.94 8.86
C VAL A 23 11.25 12.94 7.79
N GLU A 24 10.72 11.77 8.20
CA GLU A 24 10.23 10.77 7.26
C GLU A 24 8.93 11.24 6.60
N CYS A 25 8.05 11.90 7.34
CA CYS A 25 6.81 12.47 6.79
C CYS A 25 7.10 13.48 5.67
N HIS A 26 8.13 14.32 5.84
CA HIS A 26 8.59 15.26 4.80
C HIS A 26 9.31 14.57 3.63
N ARG A 27 9.95 13.42 3.87
CA ARG A 27 10.58 12.63 2.83
C ARG A 27 9.56 11.94 1.93
N PHE A 28 8.41 11.53 2.47
CA PHE A 28 7.38 10.81 1.73
C PHE A 28 6.41 11.72 0.95
N ALA A 29 6.16 12.94 1.42
CA ALA A 29 5.25 13.86 0.76
C ALA A 29 5.59 15.33 1.02
N PHE A 30 5.35 16.18 0.02
CA PHE A 30 5.37 17.64 0.17
C PHE A 30 4.21 18.15 1.04
N LYS A 31 3.12 17.37 1.14
CA LYS A 31 1.99 17.62 2.03
C LYS A 31 1.84 16.47 3.04
N PRO A 32 2.62 16.48 4.13
CA PRO A 32 2.67 15.38 5.10
C PRO A 32 1.31 15.00 5.70
N LEU A 33 0.42 15.95 5.95
CA LEU A 33 -0.91 15.65 6.52
C LEU A 33 -1.83 14.94 5.52
N LYS A 34 -1.71 15.23 4.21
CA LYS A 34 -2.41 14.44 3.17
C LYS A 34 -1.87 13.02 3.09
N TRP A 35 -0.55 12.86 3.19
CA TRP A 35 0.07 11.54 3.26
C TRP A 35 -0.35 10.77 4.51
N LEU A 36 -0.46 11.46 5.65
CA LEU A 36 -0.96 10.87 6.88
C LEU A 36 -2.41 10.40 6.76
N ARG A 37 -3.25 11.17 6.06
CA ARG A 37 -4.63 10.75 5.72
C ARG A 37 -4.63 9.49 4.88
N PHE A 38 -3.80 9.41 3.84
CA PHE A 38 -3.64 8.20 3.02
C PHE A 38 -3.19 7.01 3.88
N LEU A 39 -2.18 7.19 4.73
CA LEU A 39 -1.66 6.16 5.61
C LEU A 39 -2.71 5.66 6.60
N GLY A 40 -3.48 6.58 7.19
CA GLY A 40 -4.60 6.27 8.06
C GLY A 40 -5.64 5.40 7.36
N TYR A 41 -5.99 5.73 6.11
CA TYR A 41 -6.84 4.88 5.27
C TYR A 41 -6.22 3.50 5.01
N THR A 42 -4.93 3.40 4.69
CA THR A 42 -4.28 2.10 4.44
C THR A 42 -4.40 1.16 5.64
N ILE A 43 -4.24 1.70 6.85
CA ILE A 43 -4.35 0.96 8.12
C ILE A 43 -5.81 0.64 8.44
N TYR A 44 -6.69 1.64 8.33
CA TYR A 44 -8.09 1.57 8.79
C TYR A 44 -9.01 0.85 7.80
N GLY A 45 -8.75 0.98 6.49
CA GLY A 45 -9.49 0.37 5.39
C GLY A 45 -10.82 1.04 5.01
N GLN A 46 -11.07 2.24 5.52
CA GLN A 46 -12.22 3.06 5.13
C GLN A 46 -11.77 4.50 4.97
N GLU A 47 -12.36 5.21 4.02
CA GLU A 47 -12.08 6.63 3.83
C GLU A 47 -12.49 7.45 5.06
N GLY A 48 -11.71 8.50 5.32
CA GLY A 48 -11.81 9.29 6.54
C GLY A 48 -10.89 10.50 6.49
N HIS A 49 -10.66 11.09 7.66
CA HIS A 49 -9.86 12.30 7.82
C HIS A 49 -8.94 12.23 9.04
N ILE A 50 -7.94 13.12 9.06
CA ILE A 50 -7.06 13.31 10.21
C ILE A 50 -7.61 14.41 11.10
N SER A 51 -7.61 14.18 12.41
CA SER A 51 -7.96 15.15 13.44
C SER A 51 -6.91 15.22 14.55
N LEU A 52 -6.93 16.28 15.34
CA LEU A 52 -6.07 16.46 16.53
C LEU A 52 -6.71 15.85 17.80
N SER A 53 -7.98 15.47 17.74
CA SER A 53 -8.66 14.78 18.84
C SER A 53 -9.73 13.82 18.32
N PRO A 54 -10.09 12.79 19.11
CA PRO A 54 -11.18 11.88 18.77
C PRO A 54 -12.50 12.62 18.47
N GLY A 55 -13.03 12.45 17.26
CA GLY A 55 -14.33 12.99 16.87
C GLY A 55 -14.37 14.48 16.56
N ALA A 56 -13.23 15.15 16.47
CA ALA A 56 -13.15 16.54 16.01
C ALA A 56 -13.07 16.65 14.48
N ASP A 57 -13.18 17.89 14.00
CA ASP A 57 -13.08 18.23 12.59
C ASP A 57 -11.69 17.90 12.02
N SER A 58 -11.62 17.89 10.69
CA SER A 58 -10.38 17.66 9.97
C SER A 58 -9.36 18.78 10.22
N VAL A 59 -8.09 18.40 10.31
CA VAL A 59 -6.98 19.36 10.25
C VAL A 59 -6.96 20.09 8.90
N ASP A 60 -6.31 21.25 8.86
CA ASP A 60 -5.92 21.87 7.60
C ASP A 60 -4.77 21.06 6.97
N TYR A 61 -5.04 20.39 5.85
CA TYR A 61 -4.08 19.54 5.15
C TYR A 61 -2.93 20.31 4.50
N GLU A 62 -3.03 21.63 4.41
CA GLU A 62 -1.97 22.50 3.88
C GLU A 62 -0.99 22.97 4.97
N SER A 63 -1.33 22.74 6.24
CA SER A 63 -0.51 23.09 7.41
C SER A 63 0.72 22.16 7.57
N ALA A 64 1.71 22.65 8.32
CA ALA A 64 2.88 21.88 8.66
C ALA A 64 2.54 20.72 9.62
N ILE A 65 3.33 19.65 9.56
CA ILE A 65 3.27 18.58 10.56
C ILE A 65 4.19 18.92 11.73
N GLU A 66 3.72 18.70 12.95
CA GLU A 66 4.42 19.11 14.17
C GLU A 66 4.83 17.90 15.00
N GLY A 67 6.08 17.87 15.44
CA GLY A 67 6.61 16.79 16.27
C GLY A 67 5.97 16.76 17.66
N GLY A 68 5.81 15.55 18.23
CA GLY A 68 5.14 15.34 19.52
C GLY A 68 3.61 15.37 19.44
N VAL A 69 3.03 15.65 18.27
CA VAL A 69 1.57 15.70 18.09
C VAL A 69 0.98 14.30 17.89
N HIS A 70 -0.20 14.11 18.47
CA HIS A 70 -1.03 12.93 18.28
C HIS A 70 -2.11 13.24 17.25
N TYR A 71 -2.11 12.47 16.16
CA TYR A 71 -3.09 12.58 15.10
C TYR A 71 -4.02 11.37 15.15
N PHE A 72 -5.32 11.61 15.00
CA PHE A 72 -6.36 10.60 15.07
C PHE A 72 -6.99 10.45 13.69
N TYR A 73 -7.00 9.24 13.14
CA TYR A 73 -7.73 8.93 11.92
C TYR A 73 -9.18 8.62 12.27
N VAL A 74 -10.10 9.41 11.71
CA VAL A 74 -11.53 9.35 11.98
C VAL A 74 -12.24 8.91 10.71
N SER A 75 -13.04 7.86 10.82
CA SER A 75 -13.93 7.37 9.76
C SER A 75 -15.32 7.15 10.35
N PRO A 76 -16.40 7.48 9.61
CA PRO A 76 -17.77 7.19 10.03
C PRO A 76 -18.14 5.70 9.90
N LEU A 77 -17.35 4.93 9.13
CA LEU A 77 -17.58 3.51 8.88
C LEU A 77 -16.70 2.65 9.80
N PRO A 78 -17.15 1.43 10.16
CA PRO A 78 -16.35 0.48 10.93
C PRO A 78 -15.03 0.10 10.24
N PRO A 79 -13.96 -0.20 11.00
CA PRO A 79 -12.66 -0.49 10.43
C PRO A 79 -12.62 -1.81 9.65
N ARG A 80 -11.86 -1.81 8.55
CA ARG A 80 -11.46 -2.96 7.73
C ARG A 80 -9.94 -3.06 7.76
N LEU A 81 -9.43 -3.45 8.92
CA LEU A 81 -8.01 -3.32 9.27
C LEU A 81 -7.08 -4.06 8.30
N LEU A 82 -5.90 -3.49 8.09
CA LEU A 82 -4.80 -4.13 7.37
C LEU A 82 -4.34 -5.42 8.09
N ASP A 83 -4.18 -6.50 7.32
CA ASP A 83 -3.39 -7.65 7.77
C ASP A 83 -1.91 -7.29 7.79
N THR A 84 -1.34 -7.13 8.97
CA THR A 84 0.09 -6.77 9.16
C THR A 84 1.05 -7.89 8.78
N ARG A 85 0.54 -9.10 8.49
CA ARG A 85 1.33 -10.25 8.02
C ARG A 85 1.07 -10.55 6.55
N CYS A 86 0.49 -9.62 5.80
CA CYS A 86 0.12 -9.85 4.40
C CYS A 86 1.32 -10.19 3.51
N ILE A 87 2.52 -9.66 3.82
CA ILE A 87 3.76 -9.89 3.06
C ILE A 87 4.51 -11.15 3.54
N ASN A 88 4.08 -11.78 4.64
CA ASN A 88 4.75 -12.97 5.15
C ASN A 88 4.43 -14.21 4.28
N ASP A 89 5.47 -14.92 3.85
CA ASP A 89 5.40 -16.06 2.94
C ASP A 89 5.30 -17.42 3.67
N GLU A 90 5.33 -17.45 5.01
CA GLU A 90 5.38 -18.66 5.84
C GLU A 90 4.15 -19.60 5.76
N ILE A 91 3.06 -19.19 5.11
CA ILE A 91 1.88 -20.04 4.89
C ILE A 91 2.08 -20.70 3.53
N SER A 92 2.12 -22.02 3.44
CA SER A 92 2.16 -22.75 2.17
C SER A 92 0.78 -23.32 1.89
N ASP A 93 -0.08 -22.55 1.23
CA ASP A 93 -1.22 -23.15 0.55
C ASP A 93 -0.74 -23.80 -0.76
N ALA A 94 -1.07 -25.07 -0.94
CA ALA A 94 -0.56 -25.90 -2.05
C ALA A 94 -1.53 -25.94 -3.25
N ASP A 95 -2.62 -25.18 -3.20
CA ASP A 95 -3.82 -25.41 -4.03
C ASP A 95 -3.84 -24.68 -5.39
N THR A 96 -2.68 -24.35 -5.95
CA THR A 96 -2.60 -23.73 -7.28
C THR A 96 -2.19 -24.78 -8.32
N THR A 97 -3.03 -25.03 -9.32
CA THR A 97 -2.73 -25.94 -10.44
C THR A 97 -1.84 -25.30 -11.51
N GLU A 98 -1.86 -23.96 -11.63
CA GLU A 98 -1.05 -23.23 -12.60
C GLU A 98 0.42 -23.12 -12.18
N SER A 99 1.33 -23.36 -13.11
CA SER A 99 2.77 -23.23 -12.88
C SER A 99 3.20 -21.76 -12.80
N ARG A 100 4.35 -21.50 -12.17
CA ARG A 100 4.94 -20.14 -12.17
C ARG A 100 5.28 -19.63 -13.58
N ALA A 101 5.52 -20.53 -14.52
CA ALA A 101 5.88 -20.20 -15.89
C ALA A 101 4.65 -19.68 -16.66
N GLU A 102 3.52 -20.37 -16.56
CA GLU A 102 2.26 -19.95 -17.20
C GLU A 102 1.79 -18.59 -16.68
N PHE A 103 1.86 -18.39 -15.36
CA PHE A 103 1.53 -17.08 -14.77
C PHE A 103 2.45 -15.95 -15.29
N LEU A 104 3.75 -16.22 -15.44
CA LEU A 104 4.69 -15.25 -16.01
C LEU A 104 4.34 -14.93 -17.47
N ASP A 105 4.01 -15.94 -18.28
CA ASP A 105 3.65 -15.72 -19.68
C ASP A 105 2.41 -14.81 -19.80
N HIS A 106 1.38 -15.05 -18.99
CA HIS A 106 0.20 -14.19 -18.94
C HIS A 106 0.51 -12.74 -18.51
N LEU A 107 1.43 -12.57 -17.56
CA LEU A 107 1.88 -11.23 -17.15
C LEU A 107 2.71 -10.55 -18.23
N VAL A 108 3.56 -11.28 -18.95
CA VAL A 108 4.37 -10.76 -20.06
C VAL A 108 3.49 -10.36 -21.24
N ASP A 109 2.41 -11.10 -21.52
CA ASP A 109 1.45 -10.72 -22.55
C ASP A 109 0.78 -9.37 -22.24
N ARG A 110 0.57 -9.06 -20.95
CA ARG A 110 0.01 -7.78 -20.50
C ARG A 110 1.05 -6.65 -20.45
N ASP A 111 2.21 -6.92 -19.86
CA ASP A 111 3.20 -5.90 -19.46
C ASP A 111 4.39 -5.79 -20.43
N GLY A 112 4.63 -6.81 -21.27
CA GLY A 112 5.75 -6.93 -22.20
C GLY A 112 7.12 -7.21 -21.54
N GLY A 113 7.38 -6.68 -20.35
CA GLY A 113 8.64 -6.81 -19.62
C GLY A 113 8.56 -6.13 -18.26
N CYS A 114 9.70 -5.80 -17.65
CA CYS A 114 9.67 -5.16 -16.33
C CYS A 114 8.97 -3.80 -16.35
N ILE A 115 7.87 -3.66 -15.59
CA ILE A 115 7.05 -2.44 -15.55
C ILE A 115 7.78 -1.18 -15.04
N VAL A 116 8.94 -1.34 -14.40
CA VAL A 116 9.74 -0.23 -13.85
C VAL A 116 10.92 0.12 -14.75
N THR A 117 11.57 -0.87 -15.35
CA THR A 117 12.87 -0.70 -16.03
C THR A 117 12.83 -0.99 -17.52
N ASN A 118 11.70 -1.51 -18.02
CA ASN A 118 11.55 -2.06 -19.37
C ASN A 118 12.57 -3.17 -19.70
N ALA A 119 13.13 -3.84 -18.69
CA ALA A 119 13.97 -5.01 -18.91
C ALA A 119 13.18 -6.11 -19.63
N THR A 120 13.84 -6.82 -20.54
CA THR A 120 13.23 -7.90 -21.31
C THR A 120 12.77 -9.06 -20.40
N PRO A 121 11.70 -9.80 -20.75
CA PRO A 121 11.15 -10.89 -19.94
C PRO A 121 12.16 -11.92 -19.43
N GLN A 122 13.20 -12.24 -20.22
CA GLN A 122 14.27 -13.17 -19.84
C GLN A 122 15.08 -12.78 -18.59
N TYR A 123 14.94 -11.54 -18.11
CA TYR A 123 15.58 -11.03 -16.88
C TYR A 123 14.55 -10.65 -15.81
N CYS A 124 13.33 -11.14 -15.94
CA CYS A 124 12.21 -10.82 -15.07
C CYS A 124 11.59 -12.08 -14.47
N ASP A 125 10.94 -11.86 -13.33
CA ASP A 125 10.13 -12.83 -12.64
C ASP A 125 8.69 -12.32 -12.55
N ALA A 126 7.75 -13.25 -12.45
CA ALA A 126 6.40 -12.97 -12.02
C ALA A 126 6.41 -12.69 -10.51
N CYS A 127 5.90 -11.53 -10.12
CA CYS A 127 5.86 -11.06 -8.75
C CYS A 127 4.40 -10.78 -8.36
N HIS A 128 3.91 -11.46 -7.33
CA HIS A 128 2.59 -11.19 -6.78
C HIS A 128 2.62 -10.05 -5.75
N TYR A 129 1.57 -9.21 -5.69
CA TYR A 129 1.45 -8.19 -4.63
C TYR A 129 1.35 -8.81 -3.24
N TYR A 130 0.64 -9.94 -3.15
CA TYR A 130 0.55 -10.78 -1.96
C TYR A 130 1.31 -12.07 -2.25
N PRO A 131 2.13 -12.60 -1.32
CA PRO A 131 2.88 -13.82 -1.57
C PRO A 131 1.96 -14.92 -2.09
N ARG A 132 2.36 -15.58 -3.19
CA ARG A 132 1.61 -16.70 -3.78
C ARG A 132 1.24 -17.77 -2.75
N SER A 133 2.09 -17.93 -1.74
CA SER A 133 1.93 -18.91 -0.67
C SER A 133 0.68 -18.66 0.21
N LYS A 134 0.12 -17.44 0.19
CA LYS A 134 -1.17 -17.12 0.84
C LYS A 134 -2.38 -17.85 0.25
N GLY A 135 -2.31 -18.28 -1.01
CA GLY A 135 -3.39 -18.98 -1.68
C GLY A 135 -4.58 -18.10 -2.07
N SER A 136 -5.48 -18.69 -2.86
CA SER A 136 -6.65 -18.03 -3.43
C SER A 136 -7.71 -17.68 -2.38
N GLU A 137 -7.89 -18.53 -1.36
CA GLU A 137 -8.82 -18.27 -0.25
C GLU A 137 -8.46 -16.97 0.48
N TYR A 138 -7.17 -16.71 0.72
CA TYR A 138 -6.72 -15.47 1.35
C TYR A 138 -7.11 -14.24 0.53
N ILE A 139 -6.93 -14.29 -0.79
CA ILE A 139 -7.28 -13.16 -1.68
C ILE A 139 -8.77 -12.91 -1.67
N GLN A 140 -9.60 -13.96 -1.75
CA GLN A 140 -11.06 -13.83 -1.64
C GLN A 140 -11.48 -13.15 -0.34
N GLN A 141 -10.95 -13.61 0.80
CA GLN A 141 -11.25 -13.01 2.11
C GLN A 141 -10.76 -11.56 2.19
N LEU A 142 -9.60 -11.25 1.62
CA LEU A 142 -9.05 -9.91 1.58
C LEU A 142 -9.95 -8.96 0.76
N MET A 143 -10.36 -9.36 -0.44
CA MET A 143 -11.24 -8.57 -1.32
C MET A 143 -12.61 -8.33 -0.65
N LEU A 144 -13.20 -9.37 -0.05
CA LEU A 144 -14.43 -9.27 0.73
C LEU A 144 -14.29 -8.30 1.91
N ASN A 145 -13.20 -8.41 2.67
CA ASN A 145 -12.99 -7.60 3.86
C ASN A 145 -12.70 -6.15 3.54
N ARG A 146 -11.88 -5.84 2.52
CA ARG A 146 -11.59 -4.44 2.11
C ARG A 146 -12.76 -3.79 1.38
N GLY A 147 -13.67 -4.60 0.82
CA GLY A 147 -14.91 -4.16 0.20
C GLY A 147 -14.71 -3.52 -1.17
N ASP A 148 -13.67 -3.95 -1.89
CA ASP A 148 -13.51 -3.73 -3.33
C ASP A 148 -14.43 -4.69 -4.13
N GLY A 149 -15.63 -4.99 -3.59
CA GLY A 149 -16.50 -6.10 -3.97
C GLY A 149 -17.11 -6.04 -5.38
N ASP A 150 -16.63 -5.14 -6.23
CA ASP A 150 -16.93 -5.10 -7.67
C ASP A 150 -15.84 -5.83 -8.50
N ILE A 151 -14.72 -6.19 -7.86
CA ILE A 151 -13.62 -6.90 -8.50
C ILE A 151 -13.62 -8.35 -8.03
N ASP A 152 -14.08 -9.23 -8.92
CA ASP A 152 -14.03 -10.68 -8.78
C ASP A 152 -12.59 -11.18 -9.01
N ILE A 153 -11.71 -10.93 -8.04
CA ILE A 153 -10.39 -11.59 -7.96
C ILE A 153 -10.52 -12.67 -6.89
N ASP A 154 -10.60 -13.91 -7.35
CA ASP A 154 -10.76 -15.09 -6.51
C ASP A 154 -9.60 -16.09 -6.64
N ASP A 155 -8.63 -15.82 -7.52
CA ASP A 155 -7.44 -16.62 -7.76
C ASP A 155 -6.15 -15.86 -7.41
N ILE A 156 -5.25 -16.52 -6.68
CA ILE A 156 -3.91 -16.02 -6.38
C ILE A 156 -3.04 -15.84 -7.64
N ASN A 157 -3.36 -16.50 -8.75
CA ASN A 157 -2.71 -16.28 -10.04
C ASN A 157 -3.50 -15.37 -10.98
N ASP A 158 -4.45 -14.58 -10.48
CA ASP A 158 -5.07 -13.55 -11.30
C ASP A 158 -4.00 -12.53 -11.75
N VAL A 159 -3.91 -12.28 -13.06
CA VAL A 159 -2.90 -11.35 -13.60
C VAL A 159 -3.00 -9.96 -12.95
N ARG A 160 -4.19 -9.50 -12.54
CA ARG A 160 -4.41 -8.18 -11.93
C ARG A 160 -3.72 -8.03 -10.58
N ILE A 161 -3.32 -9.12 -9.93
CA ILE A 161 -2.56 -9.09 -8.67
C ILE A 161 -1.07 -9.43 -8.84
N GLY A 162 -0.62 -9.58 -10.08
CA GLY A 162 0.77 -9.82 -10.45
C GLY A 162 1.42 -8.66 -11.19
N LEU A 163 2.75 -8.67 -11.19
CA LEU A 163 3.65 -7.74 -11.85
C LEU A 163 4.81 -8.48 -12.50
N VAL A 164 5.27 -7.99 -13.64
CA VAL A 164 6.58 -8.38 -14.16
C VAL A 164 7.66 -7.46 -13.59
N LEU A 165 8.57 -8.01 -12.78
CA LEU A 165 9.69 -7.26 -12.18
C LEU A 165 11.02 -7.90 -12.56
N CYS A 166 12.03 -7.07 -12.85
CA CYS A 166 13.38 -7.59 -13.00
C CYS A 166 13.87 -8.17 -11.66
N ASN A 167 14.72 -9.19 -11.71
CA ASN A 167 15.07 -10.00 -10.53
C ASN A 167 15.60 -9.16 -9.36
N ALA A 168 16.29 -8.05 -9.63
CA ALA A 168 16.80 -7.14 -8.60
C ALA A 168 15.69 -6.35 -7.87
N LEU A 169 14.64 -5.94 -8.59
CA LEU A 169 13.48 -5.26 -7.99
C LEU A 169 12.56 -6.27 -7.31
N HIS A 170 12.36 -7.44 -7.91
CA HIS A 170 11.55 -8.51 -7.33
C HIS A 170 12.00 -8.85 -5.90
N ARG A 171 13.31 -9.12 -5.72
CA ARG A 171 13.90 -9.42 -4.39
C ARG A 171 13.68 -8.32 -3.35
N LYS A 172 13.67 -7.06 -3.77
CA LYS A 172 13.43 -5.92 -2.87
C LYS A 172 11.95 -5.79 -2.53
N PHE A 173 11.08 -6.11 -3.48
CA PHE A 173 9.64 -6.05 -3.31
C PHE A 173 9.17 -7.13 -2.34
N GLU A 174 9.63 -8.37 -2.50
CA GLU A 174 9.28 -9.50 -1.61
C GLU A 174 9.60 -9.23 -0.13
N VAL A 175 10.66 -8.47 0.15
CA VAL A 175 11.08 -8.12 1.53
C VAL A 175 10.58 -6.75 2.00
N GLY A 176 9.66 -6.13 1.27
CA GLY A 176 9.04 -4.85 1.64
C GLY A 176 9.97 -3.64 1.58
N GLN A 177 11.09 -3.71 0.85
CA GLN A 177 12.00 -2.57 0.67
C GLN A 177 11.55 -1.59 -0.42
N VAL A 178 10.63 -2.01 -1.28
CA VAL A 178 10.00 -1.16 -2.30
C VAL A 178 8.50 -1.44 -2.35
N ALA A 179 7.71 -0.41 -2.66
CA ALA A 179 6.27 -0.49 -2.81
C ALA A 179 5.81 0.47 -3.89
N PHE A 180 4.58 0.28 -4.37
CA PHE A 180 3.94 1.15 -5.35
C PHE A 180 2.88 2.01 -4.66
N LEU A 181 2.93 3.32 -4.90
CA LEU A 181 1.91 4.26 -4.47
C LEU A 181 1.17 4.75 -5.72
N LYS A 182 -0.11 4.41 -5.83
CA LYS A 182 -0.97 4.94 -6.90
C LYS A 182 -1.37 6.37 -6.56
N THR A 183 -1.09 7.29 -7.47
CA THR A 183 -1.60 8.67 -7.46
C THR A 183 -2.24 9.01 -8.82
N PRO A 184 -3.25 9.90 -8.85
CA PRO A 184 -3.96 10.42 -7.68
C PRO A 184 -4.77 9.33 -6.96
N ASN A 185 -5.01 9.53 -5.67
CA ASN A 185 -5.93 8.74 -4.85
C ASN A 185 -6.80 9.68 -4.00
N PHE A 186 -7.64 9.14 -3.12
CA PHE A 186 -8.62 9.93 -2.34
C PHE A 186 -7.99 11.03 -1.44
N ALA A 187 -6.69 10.91 -1.13
CA ALA A 187 -5.97 11.83 -0.25
C ALA A 187 -4.81 12.57 -0.93
N LEU A 188 -4.14 11.95 -1.91
CA LEU A 188 -2.91 12.45 -2.53
C LEU A 188 -3.10 12.71 -4.02
N SER A 189 -2.58 13.83 -4.49
CA SER A 189 -2.32 14.11 -5.91
C SER A 189 -0.86 13.79 -6.28
N ASP A 190 -0.57 13.75 -7.58
CA ASP A 190 0.80 13.53 -8.07
C ASP A 190 1.77 14.61 -7.58
N ASN A 191 1.30 15.86 -7.45
CA ASN A 191 2.09 17.00 -7.00
C ASN A 191 2.39 16.96 -5.49
N ASP A 192 1.75 16.08 -4.73
CA ASP A 192 2.02 15.92 -3.30
C ASP A 192 3.22 15.00 -3.04
N ILE A 193 3.71 14.27 -4.05
CA ILE A 193 4.77 13.27 -3.93
C ILE A 193 6.10 13.78 -4.51
N PRO A 194 7.22 13.69 -3.78
CA PRO A 194 8.52 14.04 -4.31
C PRO A 194 8.87 13.21 -5.56
N PRO A 195 9.42 13.83 -6.61
CA PRO A 195 9.90 13.08 -7.76
C PRO A 195 11.01 12.13 -7.36
N SER A 196 11.13 11.01 -8.07
CA SER A 196 12.23 10.07 -7.85
C SER A 196 13.58 10.79 -7.97
N PRO A 197 14.53 10.58 -7.05
CA PRO A 197 15.86 11.16 -7.14
C PRO A 197 16.49 10.84 -8.51
N GLY A 198 16.84 11.87 -9.28
CA GLY A 198 17.44 11.71 -10.61
C GLY A 198 16.49 11.95 -11.80
N ARG A 199 15.18 12.10 -11.57
CA ARG A 199 14.25 12.61 -12.60
C ARG A 199 14.25 14.13 -12.51
N SER A 200 15.03 14.80 -13.36
CA SER A 200 14.85 16.26 -13.53
C SER A 200 13.41 16.49 -13.96
N ALA A 201 12.69 17.36 -13.25
CA ALA A 201 11.37 17.80 -13.64
C ALA A 201 11.47 18.34 -15.08
N VAL A 202 10.96 17.57 -16.04
CA VAL A 202 10.72 18.11 -17.37
C VAL A 202 9.42 18.91 -17.21
N LEU A 203 9.59 20.23 -17.36
CA LEU A 203 8.55 21.26 -17.34
C LEU A 203 7.34 20.90 -18.20
#